data_AF-A0A7Y0GPP2-F1
#
_entry.id   AF-A0A7Y0GPP2-F1
#
_cell.length_a   1.000
_cell.length_b   1.000
_cell.length_c   1.000
_cell.angle_alpha   90.00
_cell.angle_beta   90.00
_cell.angle_gamma   90.00
#
_symmetry.space_group_name_H-M   'P 1'
#
loop_
_entity.id
_entity.type
_entity.pdbx_description
1 polymer ?
#
loop_
_entity_poly.entity_id
_entity_poly.type
_entity_poly.pdbx_seq_one_letter_code
_entity_poly.pdbx_strand_id
1 'polypeptide(L)'
;MASIGPLVSGNAATLTARQIDEWRVGRETEIAALLPPLRASCNVYLWGERGIGKTFLVRLLQKALQDEAATLAVNVSATAHLHGGYGTVVDVASGTVLAILEKVWTDVVGRDYSELRATLSIAAADGKLRSLFRSDLEQTAVQLYREVMASERRLHFRRNSSIGASAIAKGEYGRDREVELSTPAIMPFEFVEFTHELVVALSAVGVDRLTIFLDEANVLDDSTQNAFLSQYIELFASSSTNFLFVAGVDKLEPEHVPREGSFDVLARVSGLDAGSSFKLVAKAAERHGIAISEDLARLIITHSAGSPRILLFLVSEFAGYDYGGRAVSQEAVQHAIMSAFESRRSIPRTIFSEIEDPPGLF
;
A
#
# COMPACT_ATOMS: atom_id res chain seq x y z
N MET A 1 15.10 23.65 11.40
CA MET A 1 15.55 22.35 10.87
C MET A 1 14.41 21.75 10.07
N ALA A 2 14.56 21.59 8.76
CA ALA A 2 13.57 20.88 7.95
C ALA A 2 13.77 19.38 8.17
N SER A 3 12.79 18.68 8.74
CA SER A 3 12.92 17.23 8.93
C SER A 3 12.71 16.51 7.59
N ILE A 4 13.50 15.47 7.34
CA ILE A 4 13.22 14.44 6.31
C ILE A 4 12.20 13.42 6.86
N GLY A 5 11.46 13.79 7.92
CA GLY A 5 10.53 12.94 8.65
C GLY A 5 9.62 12.07 7.78
N PRO A 6 9.04 12.56 6.67
CA PRO A 6 8.16 11.74 5.84
C PRO A 6 8.84 10.58 5.10
N LEU A 7 10.17 10.59 4.93
CA LEU A 7 10.90 9.62 4.10
C LEU A 7 11.83 8.70 4.89
N VAL A 8 12.35 9.19 6.02
CA VAL A 8 13.19 8.38 6.93
C VAL A 8 12.32 7.63 7.95
N SER A 9 11.22 8.24 8.40
CA SER A 9 10.24 7.61 9.32
C SER A 9 8.82 7.50 8.76
N GLY A 10 8.49 8.18 7.66
CA GLY A 10 7.17 8.14 7.05
C GLY A 10 7.01 7.04 5.98
N ASN A 11 5.77 6.61 5.80
CA ASN A 11 5.38 5.68 4.75
C ASN A 11 5.32 6.43 3.42
N ALA A 12 6.07 5.99 2.40
CA ALA A 12 6.07 6.64 1.08
C ALA A 12 4.67 6.69 0.43
N ALA A 13 3.74 5.83 0.87
CA ALA A 13 2.35 5.86 0.47
C ALA A 13 1.64 7.19 0.80
N THR A 14 2.07 7.91 1.84
CA THR A 14 1.45 9.17 2.29
C THR A 14 2.04 10.42 1.62
N LEU A 15 3.04 10.28 0.74
CA LEU A 15 3.66 11.40 0.06
C LEU A 15 2.68 12.05 -0.93
N THR A 16 2.62 13.38 -0.90
CA THR A 16 1.90 14.18 -1.91
C THR A 16 2.56 14.07 -3.29
N ALA A 17 1.82 14.38 -4.36
CA ALA A 17 2.36 14.40 -5.73
C ALA A 17 3.61 15.28 -5.86
N ARG A 18 3.58 16.47 -5.23
CA ARG A 18 4.73 17.38 -5.19
C ARG A 18 5.94 16.76 -4.49
N GLN A 19 5.73 16.05 -3.38
CA GLN A 19 6.83 15.37 -2.68
C GLN A 19 7.38 14.20 -3.51
N ILE A 20 6.53 13.48 -4.25
CA ILE A 20 6.98 12.41 -5.15
C ILE A 20 7.91 12.99 -6.22
N ASP A 21 7.52 14.09 -6.86
CA ASP A 21 8.39 14.78 -7.85
C ASP A 21 9.66 15.31 -7.22
N GLU A 22 9.51 15.94 -6.05
CA GLU A 22 10.64 16.48 -5.30
C GLU A 22 11.64 15.38 -5.01
N TRP A 23 11.24 14.13 -4.75
CA TRP A 23 12.14 13.05 -4.36
C TRP A 23 12.46 12.04 -5.45
N ARG A 24 11.92 12.23 -6.66
CA ARG A 24 12.16 11.35 -7.79
C ARG A 24 13.66 11.30 -8.11
N VAL A 25 14.23 10.10 -7.98
CA VAL A 25 15.61 9.76 -8.35
C VAL A 25 15.64 8.31 -8.81
N GLY A 26 16.09 8.08 -10.05
CA GLY A 26 16.15 6.75 -10.64
C GLY A 26 14.77 6.17 -10.96
N ARG A 27 14.74 4.85 -11.15
CA ARG A 27 13.56 4.03 -11.44
C ARG A 27 12.96 4.18 -12.85
N GLU A 28 13.65 4.88 -13.75
CA GLU A 28 13.16 5.09 -15.12
C GLU A 28 13.01 3.76 -15.89
N THR A 29 13.93 2.82 -15.67
CA THR A 29 13.89 1.49 -16.29
C THR A 29 12.66 0.70 -15.83
N GLU A 30 12.38 0.66 -14.53
CA GLU A 30 11.24 -0.04 -13.95
C GLU A 30 9.93 0.61 -14.37
N ILE A 31 9.85 1.94 -14.41
CA ILE A 31 8.69 2.66 -14.93
C ILE A 31 8.46 2.31 -16.40
N ALA A 32 9.52 2.34 -17.22
CA ALA A 32 9.42 2.02 -18.64
C ALA A 32 8.98 0.56 -18.89
N ALA A 33 9.34 -0.36 -17.99
CA ALA A 33 8.95 -1.76 -18.08
C ALA A 33 7.52 -2.02 -17.58
N LEU A 34 7.07 -1.31 -16.54
CA LEU A 34 5.79 -1.57 -15.87
C LEU A 34 4.63 -0.72 -16.39
N LEU A 35 4.88 0.49 -16.89
CA LEU A 35 3.82 1.37 -17.34
C LEU A 35 3.09 0.86 -18.60
N PRO A 36 3.78 0.33 -19.65
CA PRO A 36 3.09 -0.25 -20.81
C PRO A 36 2.13 -1.40 -20.48
N PRO A 37 2.49 -2.44 -19.70
CA PRO A 37 1.55 -3.50 -19.35
C PRO A 37 0.38 -2.99 -18.51
N LEU A 38 0.61 -2.08 -17.55
CA LEU A 38 -0.49 -1.46 -16.80
C LEU A 38 -1.46 -0.70 -17.75
N ARG A 39 -0.93 -0.05 -18.78
CA ARG A 39 -1.74 0.58 -19.84
C ARG A 39 -2.41 -0.40 -20.79
N ALA A 40 -1.99 -1.66 -20.80
CA ALA A 40 -2.66 -2.73 -21.53
C ALA A 40 -3.67 -3.48 -20.65
N SER A 41 -3.95 -2.97 -19.44
CA SER A 41 -4.78 -3.63 -18.43
C SER A 41 -4.24 -4.99 -17.98
N CYS A 42 -2.92 -5.17 -18.00
CA CYS A 42 -2.27 -6.34 -17.46
C CYS A 42 -2.17 -6.29 -15.93
N ASN A 43 -2.30 -7.44 -15.30
CA ASN A 43 -2.01 -7.65 -13.89
C ASN A 43 -0.50 -7.78 -13.68
N VAL A 44 0.03 -7.04 -12.70
CA VAL A 44 1.45 -6.96 -12.38
C VAL A 44 1.70 -7.45 -10.97
N TYR A 45 2.66 -8.36 -10.82
CA TYR A 45 3.21 -8.75 -9.53
C TYR A 45 4.58 -8.09 -9.34
N LEU A 46 4.70 -7.26 -8.31
CA LEU A 46 5.90 -6.52 -7.97
C LEU A 46 6.48 -7.02 -6.65
N TRP A 47 7.71 -7.54 -6.65
CA TRP A 47 8.38 -7.98 -5.43
C TRP A 47 9.77 -7.39 -5.30
N GLY A 48 10.36 -7.51 -4.11
CA GLY A 48 11.69 -6.99 -3.82
C GLY A 48 11.91 -6.86 -2.32
N GLU A 49 13.15 -6.60 -1.94
CA GLU A 49 13.55 -6.56 -0.54
C GLU A 49 12.87 -5.43 0.24
N ARG A 50 12.91 -5.51 1.57
CA ARG A 50 12.37 -4.47 2.43
C ARG A 50 13.18 -3.19 2.28
N GLY A 51 12.50 -2.06 2.09
CA GLY A 51 13.15 -0.75 1.98
C GLY A 51 13.77 -0.45 0.63
N ILE A 52 13.64 -1.35 -0.35
CA ILE A 52 14.20 -1.17 -1.70
C ILE A 52 13.46 -0.08 -2.51
N GLY A 53 12.30 0.40 -2.05
CA GLY A 53 11.58 1.51 -2.69
C GLY A 53 10.38 1.11 -3.55
N LYS A 54 9.79 -0.08 -3.34
CA LYS A 54 8.58 -0.54 -4.05
C LYS A 54 7.41 0.44 -3.93
N THR A 55 7.06 0.85 -2.71
CA THR A 55 6.01 1.83 -2.42
C THR A 55 6.26 3.15 -3.16
N PHE A 56 7.51 3.63 -3.22
CA PHE A 56 7.84 4.84 -3.96
C PHE A 56 7.68 4.65 -5.48
N LEU A 57 8.07 3.49 -6.02
CA LEU A 57 7.83 3.13 -7.43
C LEU A 57 6.33 3.07 -7.75
N VAL A 58 5.52 2.46 -6.87
CA VAL A 58 4.06 2.44 -7.00
C VAL A 58 3.49 3.85 -7.08
N ARG A 59 3.96 4.76 -6.23
CA ARG A 59 3.53 6.16 -6.26
C ARG A 59 3.93 6.89 -7.54
N LEU A 60 5.11 6.58 -8.10
CA LEU A 60 5.52 7.11 -9.41
C LEU A 60 4.64 6.58 -10.56
N LEU A 61 4.32 5.28 -10.55
CA LEU A 61 3.43 4.64 -11.54
C LEU A 61 2.00 5.19 -11.42
N GLN A 62 1.47 5.29 -10.19
CA GLN A 62 0.17 5.85 -9.92
C GLN A 62 0.06 7.27 -10.47
N LYS A 63 1.05 8.13 -10.17
CA LYS A 63 1.08 9.50 -10.69
C LYS A 63 1.07 9.50 -12.23
N ALA A 64 1.91 8.67 -12.86
CA ALA A 64 2.00 8.61 -14.31
C ALA A 64 0.68 8.17 -14.99
N LEU A 65 -0.10 7.30 -14.33
CA LEU A 65 -1.44 6.89 -14.81
C LEU A 65 -2.52 7.93 -14.48
N GLN A 66 -2.43 8.65 -13.37
CA GLN A 66 -3.38 9.72 -13.01
C GLN A 66 -3.36 10.90 -13.98
N ASP A 67 -2.22 11.13 -14.64
CA ASP A 67 -2.09 12.15 -15.68
C ASP A 67 -2.81 11.74 -17.00
N GLU A 68 -3.35 10.51 -17.08
CA GLU A 68 -4.10 10.01 -18.24
C GLU A 68 -5.62 10.21 -18.05
N ALA A 69 -6.26 10.93 -18.97
CA ALA A 69 -7.67 11.35 -18.84
C ALA A 69 -8.70 10.20 -18.68
N ALA A 70 -8.38 8.99 -19.15
CA ALA A 70 -9.30 7.85 -19.17
C ALA A 70 -8.97 6.76 -18.12
N THR A 71 -8.06 7.04 -17.17
CA THR A 71 -7.61 6.06 -16.17
C THR A 71 -7.87 6.56 -14.75
N LEU A 72 -8.55 5.75 -13.93
CA LEU A 72 -8.63 5.95 -12.50
C LEU A 72 -7.62 5.03 -11.79
N ALA A 73 -6.67 5.63 -11.07
CA ALA A 73 -5.61 4.92 -10.39
C ALA A 73 -5.75 5.01 -8.86
N VAL A 74 -6.07 3.89 -8.23
CA VAL A 74 -6.40 3.76 -6.80
C VAL A 74 -5.25 3.06 -6.08
N ASN A 75 -4.66 3.70 -5.07
CA ASN A 75 -3.67 3.05 -4.22
C ASN A 75 -4.31 2.63 -2.90
N VAL A 76 -4.37 1.32 -2.69
CA VAL A 76 -4.85 0.70 -1.46
C VAL A 76 -3.64 0.47 -0.56
N SER A 77 -3.12 1.56 -0.01
CA SER A 77 -2.08 1.50 1.01
C SER A 77 -2.73 1.32 2.37
N ALA A 78 -2.21 0.41 3.20
CA ALA A 78 -2.64 0.20 4.58
C ALA A 78 -4.02 -0.48 4.79
N THR A 79 -4.21 -1.65 4.18
CA THR A 79 -5.19 -2.65 4.66
C THR A 79 -5.00 -3.01 6.15
N ALA A 80 -3.84 -2.69 6.75
CA ALA A 80 -3.57 -2.84 8.17
C ALA A 80 -4.17 -1.73 9.08
N HIS A 81 -4.56 -0.57 8.54
CA HIS A 81 -5.03 0.58 9.34
C HIS A 81 -6.54 0.80 9.30
N LEU A 82 -7.25 0.21 8.34
CA LEU A 82 -8.69 0.45 8.20
C LEU A 82 -9.53 -0.27 9.27
N HIS A 83 -9.05 -1.34 9.88
CA HIS A 83 -9.78 -2.02 10.96
C HIS A 83 -8.81 -2.51 12.04
N GLY A 84 -9.01 -2.04 13.28
CA GLY A 84 -8.17 -2.32 14.45
C GLY A 84 -8.16 -3.78 14.89
N GLY A 85 -7.55 -4.64 14.08
CA GLY A 85 -7.33 -6.07 14.34
C GLY A 85 -7.86 -6.96 13.22
N TYR A 86 -6.92 -7.68 12.60
CA TYR A 86 -7.05 -8.81 11.66
C TYR A 86 -7.63 -8.44 10.29
N GLY A 87 -7.06 -8.76 9.13
CA GLY A 87 -5.95 -9.67 8.78
C GLY A 87 -6.41 -10.74 7.78
N THR A 88 -7.69 -10.80 7.44
CA THR A 88 -8.29 -11.82 6.57
C THR A 88 -8.44 -11.33 5.13
N VAL A 89 -8.60 -12.28 4.21
CA VAL A 89 -8.84 -12.02 2.78
C VAL A 89 -10.04 -11.10 2.55
N VAL A 90 -11.06 -11.25 3.39
CA VAL A 90 -12.32 -10.51 3.34
C VAL A 90 -12.09 -9.03 3.63
N ASP A 91 -11.29 -8.74 4.65
CA ASP A 91 -10.96 -7.37 5.04
C ASP A 91 -10.18 -6.67 3.91
N VAL A 92 -9.32 -7.41 3.21
CA VAL A 92 -8.59 -6.92 2.03
C VAL A 92 -9.55 -6.61 0.88
N ALA A 93 -10.52 -7.48 0.61
CA ALA A 93 -11.52 -7.27 -0.44
C ALA A 93 -12.41 -6.05 -0.12
N SER A 94 -13.00 -5.98 1.07
CA SER A 94 -13.82 -4.84 1.52
C SER A 94 -13.02 -3.54 1.51
N GLY A 95 -11.82 -3.55 2.09
CA GLY A 95 -10.94 -2.37 2.10
C GLY A 95 -10.57 -1.90 0.69
N THR A 96 -10.41 -2.82 -0.26
CA THR A 96 -10.15 -2.48 -1.67
C THR A 96 -11.36 -1.80 -2.31
N VAL A 97 -12.57 -2.35 -2.14
CA VAL A 97 -13.80 -1.72 -2.66
C VAL A 97 -14.01 -0.34 -2.04
N LEU A 98 -13.83 -0.21 -0.73
CA LEU A 98 -13.96 1.06 -0.03
C LEU A 98 -12.94 2.10 -0.53
N ALA A 99 -11.69 1.71 -0.76
CA ALA A 99 -10.67 2.59 -1.32
C ALA A 99 -11.01 3.05 -2.74
N ILE A 100 -11.57 2.17 -3.58
CA ILE A 100 -12.06 2.54 -4.91
C ILE A 100 -13.20 3.55 -4.78
N LEU A 101 -14.20 3.27 -3.93
CA LEU A 101 -15.35 4.14 -3.72
C LEU A 101 -14.95 5.53 -3.20
N GLU A 102 -14.02 5.59 -2.24
CA GLU A 102 -13.45 6.84 -1.76
C GLU A 102 -12.83 7.63 -2.92
N LYS A 103 -12.04 6.96 -3.76
CA LYS A 103 -11.36 7.61 -4.89
C LYS A 103 -12.34 8.08 -5.96
N VAL A 104 -13.34 7.26 -6.31
CA VAL A 104 -14.43 7.64 -7.23
C VAL A 104 -15.16 8.87 -6.72
N TRP A 105 -15.52 8.88 -5.43
CA TRP A 105 -16.27 9.98 -4.83
C TRP A 105 -15.49 11.30 -4.79
N THR A 106 -14.20 11.22 -4.46
CA THR A 106 -13.35 12.39 -4.30
C THR A 106 -12.83 12.95 -5.63
N ASP A 107 -12.30 12.09 -6.50
CA ASP A 107 -11.64 12.53 -7.73
C ASP A 107 -12.60 12.67 -8.91
N VAL A 108 -13.59 11.79 -9.03
CA VAL A 108 -14.49 11.76 -10.21
C VAL A 108 -15.78 12.52 -9.95
N VAL A 109 -16.44 12.26 -8.82
CA VAL A 109 -17.64 12.99 -8.42
C VAL A 109 -17.29 14.40 -7.90
N GLY A 110 -16.09 14.57 -7.34
CA GLY A 110 -15.61 15.88 -6.86
C GLY A 110 -16.20 16.30 -5.51
N ARG A 111 -16.52 15.34 -4.64
CA ARG A 111 -17.14 15.57 -3.31
C ARG A 111 -16.27 15.04 -2.18
N ASP A 112 -16.46 15.59 -0.99
CA ASP A 112 -15.74 15.11 0.20
C ASP A 112 -16.23 13.71 0.59
N TYR A 113 -15.31 12.78 0.90
CA TYR A 113 -15.65 11.41 1.29
C TYR A 113 -16.54 11.34 2.55
N SER A 114 -16.47 12.33 3.44
CA SER A 114 -17.37 12.43 4.59
C SER A 114 -18.85 12.55 4.21
N GLU A 115 -19.16 13.10 3.03
CA GLU A 115 -20.54 13.12 2.50
C GLU A 115 -21.03 11.70 2.20
N LEU A 116 -20.19 10.87 1.56
CA LEU A 116 -20.51 9.46 1.29
C LEU A 116 -20.75 8.71 2.60
N ARG A 117 -19.90 8.92 3.62
CA ARG A 117 -20.09 8.34 4.96
C ARG A 117 -21.40 8.78 5.61
N ALA A 118 -21.77 10.05 5.47
CA ALA A 118 -23.00 10.60 6.03
C ALA A 118 -24.26 9.97 5.40
N THR A 119 -24.18 9.45 4.16
CA THR A 119 -25.31 8.76 3.52
C THR A 119 -25.77 7.51 4.27
N LEU A 120 -24.93 6.89 5.11
CA LEU A 120 -25.34 5.76 5.96
C LEU A 120 -26.26 6.18 7.12
N SER A 121 -26.21 7.45 7.52
CA SER A 121 -27.04 8.03 8.58
C SER A 121 -28.36 8.56 8.05
N ILE A 122 -28.45 8.80 6.74
CA ILE A 122 -29.70 9.17 6.06
C ILE A 122 -30.55 7.91 5.98
N ALA A 123 -31.44 7.78 6.97
CA ALA A 123 -32.30 6.64 7.19
C ALA A 123 -32.98 6.17 5.89
N ALA A 124 -33.18 4.86 5.82
CA ALA A 124 -33.89 4.09 4.80
C ALA A 124 -35.38 4.47 4.65
N ALA A 125 -35.67 5.75 4.44
CA ALA A 125 -36.96 6.19 3.94
C ALA A 125 -36.95 5.95 2.43
N ASP A 126 -37.46 4.78 2.06
CA ASP A 126 -37.63 4.26 0.71
C ASP A 126 -37.92 5.33 -0.35
N GLY A 127 -37.22 5.22 -1.47
CA GLY A 127 -37.54 5.88 -2.73
C GLY A 127 -36.92 7.26 -2.99
N LYS A 128 -36.48 8.00 -1.97
CA LYS A 128 -35.97 9.39 -2.16
C LYS A 128 -34.46 9.53 -2.35
N LEU A 129 -33.68 8.46 -2.23
CA LEU A 129 -32.23 8.54 -2.46
C LEU A 129 -31.90 8.81 -3.94
N ARG A 130 -32.66 8.22 -4.87
CA ARG A 130 -32.48 8.48 -6.31
C ARG A 130 -32.68 9.95 -6.67
N SER A 131 -33.48 10.71 -5.91
CA SER A 131 -33.67 12.14 -6.16
C SER A 131 -32.59 13.04 -5.53
N LEU A 132 -31.73 12.51 -4.65
CA LEU A 132 -30.65 13.27 -4.03
C LEU A 132 -29.36 13.25 -4.87
N PHE A 133 -29.16 12.21 -5.68
CA PHE A 133 -27.98 12.00 -6.49
C PHE A 133 -28.26 12.31 -7.96
N ARG A 134 -27.35 13.05 -8.58
CA ARG A 134 -27.57 13.63 -9.91
C ARG A 134 -27.13 12.72 -11.05
N SER A 135 -26.19 11.81 -10.79
CA SER A 135 -25.63 10.90 -11.78
C SER A 135 -25.81 9.45 -11.38
N ASP A 136 -25.82 8.55 -12.37
CA ASP A 136 -25.84 7.11 -12.15
C ASP A 136 -24.60 6.67 -11.35
N LEU A 137 -23.44 7.28 -11.61
CA LEU A 137 -22.21 7.03 -10.85
C LEU A 137 -22.36 7.33 -9.35
N GLU A 138 -22.98 8.47 -8.99
CA GLU A 138 -23.24 8.79 -7.59
C GLU A 138 -24.17 7.76 -6.93
N GLN A 139 -25.20 7.32 -7.66
CA GLN A 139 -26.15 6.31 -7.16
C GLN A 139 -25.49 4.96 -6.95
N THR A 140 -24.72 4.47 -7.94
CA THR A 140 -23.95 3.23 -7.86
C THR A 140 -22.95 3.27 -6.71
N ALA A 141 -22.17 4.35 -6.59
CA ALA A 141 -21.19 4.48 -5.51
C ALA A 141 -21.84 4.43 -4.13
N VAL A 142 -22.97 5.11 -3.93
CA VAL A 142 -23.70 5.10 -2.65
C VAL A 142 -24.33 3.75 -2.35
N GLN A 143 -24.90 3.09 -3.37
CA GLN A 143 -25.47 1.75 -3.22
C GLN A 143 -24.39 0.75 -2.79
N LEU A 144 -23.28 0.67 -3.53
CA LEU A 144 -22.18 -0.23 -3.23
C LEU A 144 -21.54 0.07 -1.87
N TYR A 145 -21.36 1.36 -1.54
CA TYR A 145 -20.88 1.74 -0.21
C TYR A 145 -21.79 1.23 0.91
N ARG A 146 -23.12 1.31 0.73
CA ARG A 146 -24.08 0.79 1.70
C ARG A 146 -24.03 -0.72 1.81
N GLU A 147 -23.91 -1.42 0.70
CA GLU A 147 -23.82 -2.88 0.66
C GLU A 147 -22.56 -3.36 1.40
N VAL A 148 -21.39 -2.80 1.09
CA VAL A 148 -20.13 -3.10 1.78
C VAL A 148 -20.21 -2.79 3.27
N MET A 149 -20.69 -1.60 3.64
CA MET A 149 -20.79 -1.20 5.05
C MET A 149 -21.86 -1.97 5.83
N ALA A 150 -22.92 -2.45 5.17
CA ALA A 150 -23.91 -3.33 5.79
C ALA A 150 -23.30 -4.70 6.12
N SER A 151 -22.45 -5.22 5.23
CA SER A 151 -21.66 -6.43 5.47
C SER A 151 -20.68 -6.23 6.65
N GLU A 152 -20.02 -5.08 6.75
CA GLU A 152 -19.10 -4.76 7.86
C GLU A 152 -19.78 -4.54 9.22
N ARG A 153 -20.90 -3.80 9.27
CA ARG A 153 -21.59 -3.47 10.54
C ARG A 153 -22.14 -4.70 11.26
N ARG A 154 -22.47 -5.76 10.52
CA ARG A 154 -22.93 -7.05 11.09
C ARG A 154 -21.78 -7.83 11.73
N LEU A 155 -20.54 -7.66 11.27
CA LEU A 155 -19.35 -8.28 11.86
C LEU A 155 -18.99 -7.67 13.23
N HIS A 156 -19.21 -6.37 13.41
CA HIS A 156 -18.87 -5.65 14.65
C HIS A 156 -19.90 -5.76 15.79
N PHE A 157 -21.12 -6.25 15.53
CA PHE A 157 -22.13 -6.50 16.57
C PHE A 157 -21.87 -7.78 17.40
N ARG A 158 -20.67 -8.33 17.33
CA ARG A 158 -20.16 -9.39 18.20
C ARG A 158 -19.37 -8.76 19.36
N ARG A 159 -20.05 -8.12 20.32
CA ARG A 159 -19.41 -7.62 21.55
C ARG A 159 -20.27 -7.91 22.79
N ASN A 160 -19.86 -8.98 23.48
CA ASN A 160 -20.13 -9.34 24.87
C ASN A 160 -21.48 -8.88 25.43
N SER A 161 -22.54 -9.65 25.19
CA SER A 161 -23.53 -9.86 26.23
C SER A 161 -22.87 -10.69 27.35
N SER A 162 -21.95 -10.07 28.10
CA SER A 162 -21.69 -10.54 29.45
C SER A 162 -22.99 -10.32 30.21
N ILE A 163 -23.72 -11.40 30.43
CA ILE A 163 -24.82 -11.44 31.38
C ILE A 163 -24.26 -10.85 32.68
N GLY A 164 -24.66 -9.62 33.00
CA GLY A 164 -24.44 -9.05 34.31
C GLY A 164 -25.01 -10.02 35.33
N ALA A 165 -24.28 -10.26 36.41
CA ALA A 165 -24.60 -11.18 37.50
C ALA A 165 -25.94 -10.88 38.24
N SER A 166 -26.81 -10.05 37.68
CA SER A 166 -28.16 -9.75 38.14
C SER A 166 -29.26 -10.61 37.50
N ALA A 167 -28.95 -11.48 36.52
CA ALA A 167 -29.92 -12.41 35.93
C ALA A 167 -30.12 -13.72 36.71
N ILE A 168 -29.48 -13.88 37.88
CA ILE A 168 -29.73 -14.99 38.81
C ILE A 168 -30.82 -14.56 39.81
N ALA A 169 -32.05 -14.35 39.33
CA ALA A 169 -33.21 -14.20 40.23
C ALA A 169 -34.57 -14.53 39.60
N LYS A 170 -34.65 -14.76 38.29
CA LYS A 170 -35.88 -15.25 37.65
C LYS A 170 -35.49 -16.34 36.66
N GLY A 171 -35.74 -17.58 37.07
CA GLY A 171 -35.58 -18.77 36.25
C GLY A 171 -36.57 -18.79 35.10
N GLU A 172 -36.28 -18.01 34.06
CA GLU A 172 -36.82 -18.26 32.73
C GLU A 172 -35.74 -19.00 31.95
N TYR A 173 -36.04 -20.28 31.67
CA TYR A 173 -35.29 -21.13 30.77
C TYR A 173 -35.40 -20.57 29.35
N GLY A 174 -34.69 -19.47 29.09
CA GLY A 174 -34.41 -19.00 27.73
C GLY A 174 -33.47 -20.01 27.10
N ARG A 175 -34.00 -20.89 26.24
CA ARG A 175 -33.16 -21.65 25.31
C ARG A 175 -32.42 -20.63 24.46
N ASP A 176 -31.13 -20.47 24.72
CA ASP A 176 -30.17 -19.84 23.81
C ASP A 176 -30.23 -20.62 22.49
N ARG A 177 -31.08 -20.18 21.58
CA ARG A 177 -30.83 -20.38 20.15
C ARG A 177 -29.79 -19.33 19.80
N GLU A 178 -28.52 -19.70 19.95
CA GLU A 178 -27.48 -19.13 19.08
C GLU A 178 -27.88 -19.47 17.65
N VAL A 179 -28.68 -18.59 17.05
CA VAL A 179 -28.77 -18.53 15.61
C VAL A 179 -27.50 -17.82 15.19
N GLU A 180 -26.42 -18.58 15.03
CA GLU A 180 -25.23 -18.14 14.33
C GLU A 180 -25.63 -17.94 12.86
N LEU A 181 -26.26 -16.79 12.59
CA LEU A 181 -26.43 -16.27 11.23
C LEU A 181 -25.04 -15.80 10.76
N SER A 182 -24.16 -16.76 10.53
CA SER A 182 -22.99 -16.53 9.69
C SER A 182 -23.57 -16.18 8.31
N THR A 183 -23.39 -14.93 7.90
CA THR A 183 -23.73 -14.46 6.55
C THR A 183 -22.58 -13.57 6.08
N PRO A 184 -22.28 -13.63 4.79
CA PRO A 184 -20.92 -13.81 4.35
C PRO A 184 -20.15 -12.50 4.27
N ALA A 185 -18.83 -12.64 4.44
CA ALA A 185 -17.83 -11.84 3.78
C ALA A 185 -18.25 -11.40 2.36
N ILE A 186 -17.73 -10.26 1.87
CA ILE A 186 -17.77 -10.00 0.42
C ILE A 186 -17.14 -11.21 -0.26
N MET A 187 -17.95 -11.98 -0.98
CA MET A 187 -17.50 -13.16 -1.67
C MET A 187 -16.76 -12.74 -2.95
N PRO A 188 -15.90 -13.60 -3.51
CA PRO A 188 -15.17 -13.27 -4.73
C PRO A 188 -16.06 -12.82 -5.90
N PHE A 189 -17.23 -13.41 -6.08
CA PHE A 189 -18.18 -13.00 -7.12
C PHE A 189 -18.78 -11.61 -6.85
N GLU A 190 -19.12 -11.28 -5.60
CA GLU A 190 -19.64 -9.96 -5.22
C GLU A 190 -18.57 -8.89 -5.44
N PHE A 191 -17.31 -9.20 -5.12
CA PHE A 191 -16.19 -8.29 -5.38
C PHE A 191 -16.04 -7.97 -6.88
N VAL A 192 -16.19 -8.97 -7.75
CA VAL A 192 -16.16 -8.81 -9.21
C VAL A 192 -17.39 -8.03 -9.70
N GLU A 193 -18.57 -8.31 -9.18
CA GLU A 193 -19.79 -7.58 -9.54
C GLU A 193 -19.69 -6.11 -9.15
N PHE A 194 -19.27 -5.80 -7.92
CA PHE A 194 -19.12 -4.43 -7.43
C PHE A 194 -18.13 -3.63 -8.26
N THR A 195 -16.98 -4.23 -8.57
CA THR A 195 -15.96 -3.58 -9.40
C THR A 195 -16.43 -3.42 -10.85
N HIS A 196 -17.13 -4.40 -11.42
CA HIS A 196 -17.71 -4.29 -12.76
C HIS A 196 -18.78 -3.20 -12.83
N GLU A 197 -19.71 -3.13 -11.88
CA GLU A 197 -20.72 -2.07 -11.80
C GLU A 197 -20.08 -0.67 -11.74
N LEU A 198 -19.00 -0.52 -10.96
CA LEU A 198 -18.24 0.72 -10.90
C LEU A 198 -17.59 1.07 -12.22
N VAL A 199 -16.94 0.12 -12.89
CA VAL A 199 -16.32 0.33 -14.20
C VAL A 199 -17.34 0.76 -15.24
N VAL A 200 -18.52 0.13 -15.28
CA VAL A 200 -19.60 0.50 -16.20
C VAL A 200 -20.06 1.94 -15.93
N ALA A 201 -20.26 2.31 -14.66
CA ALA A 201 -20.65 3.65 -14.27
C ALA A 201 -19.55 4.71 -14.56
N LEU A 202 -18.29 4.34 -14.39
CA LEU A 202 -17.11 5.16 -14.68
C LEU A 202 -16.92 5.41 -16.18
N SER A 203 -17.20 4.40 -17.01
CA SER A 203 -17.11 4.52 -18.47
C SER A 203 -18.08 5.58 -19.00
N ALA A 204 -19.26 5.73 -18.38
CA ALA A 204 -20.23 6.76 -18.74
C ALA A 204 -19.73 8.20 -18.52
N VAL A 205 -18.68 8.39 -17.71
CA VAL A 205 -18.03 9.70 -17.46
C VAL A 205 -16.62 9.78 -18.06
N GLY A 206 -16.27 8.86 -18.97
CA GLY A 206 -15.02 8.87 -19.72
C GLY A 206 -13.83 8.22 -19.01
N VAL A 207 -14.07 7.45 -17.95
CA VAL A 207 -13.04 6.63 -17.28
C VAL A 207 -13.20 5.19 -17.73
N ASP A 208 -12.34 4.75 -18.64
CA ASP A 208 -12.43 3.44 -19.29
C ASP A 208 -11.61 2.36 -18.57
N ARG A 209 -10.67 2.78 -17.70
CA ARG A 209 -9.76 1.88 -17.00
C ARG A 209 -9.71 2.18 -15.50
N LEU A 210 -9.72 1.12 -14.71
CA LEU A 210 -9.45 1.14 -13.28
C LEU A 210 -8.16 0.37 -12.98
N THR A 211 -7.14 1.05 -12.46
CA THR A 211 -5.90 0.41 -12.01
C THR A 211 -5.81 0.45 -10.49
N ILE A 212 -5.73 -0.71 -9.87
CA ILE A 212 -5.69 -0.88 -8.41
C ILE A 212 -4.28 -1.28 -7.99
N PHE A 213 -3.64 -0.44 -7.18
CA PHE A 213 -2.36 -0.75 -6.56
C PHE A 213 -2.61 -1.30 -5.15
N LEU A 214 -2.32 -2.58 -4.94
CA LEU A 214 -2.33 -3.22 -3.63
C LEU A 214 -0.92 -3.10 -3.03
N ASP A 215 -0.62 -1.91 -2.51
CA ASP A 215 0.64 -1.61 -1.84
C ASP A 215 0.65 -2.19 -0.43
N GLU A 216 1.84 -2.56 0.06
CA GLU A 216 2.03 -3.19 1.37
C GLU A 216 1.29 -4.53 1.58
N ALA A 217 0.94 -5.27 0.52
CA ALA A 217 0.32 -6.60 0.68
C ALA A 217 1.23 -7.58 1.46
N ASN A 218 2.54 -7.31 1.52
CA ASN A 218 3.50 -7.99 2.39
C ASN A 218 3.19 -7.87 3.90
N VAL A 219 2.26 -7.03 4.33
CA VAL A 219 1.80 -6.98 5.73
C VAL A 219 0.86 -8.14 6.05
N LEU A 220 0.13 -8.64 5.05
CA LEU A 220 -0.73 -9.81 5.17
C LEU A 220 0.11 -11.07 5.39
N ASP A 221 -0.43 -12.06 6.10
CA ASP A 221 0.19 -13.38 6.17
C ASP A 221 0.09 -14.11 4.81
N ASP A 222 0.95 -15.09 4.60
CA ASP A 222 1.08 -15.74 3.28
C ASP A 222 -0.20 -16.50 2.90
N SER A 223 -0.94 -17.03 3.88
CA SER A 223 -2.21 -17.72 3.61
C SER A 223 -3.27 -16.75 3.11
N THR A 224 -3.34 -15.55 3.69
CA THR A 224 -4.24 -14.47 3.24
C THR A 224 -3.84 -13.94 1.87
N GLN A 225 -2.55 -13.75 1.61
CA GLN A 225 -2.08 -13.33 0.28
C GLN A 225 -2.47 -14.38 -0.77
N ASN A 226 -2.13 -15.66 -0.55
CA ASN A 226 -2.45 -16.73 -1.49
C ASN A 226 -3.95 -16.87 -1.74
N ALA A 227 -4.77 -16.81 -0.69
CA ALA A 227 -6.21 -16.89 -0.83
C ALA A 227 -6.79 -15.68 -1.58
N PHE A 228 -6.29 -14.46 -1.35
CA PHE A 228 -6.71 -13.29 -2.13
C PHE A 228 -6.32 -13.42 -3.61
N LEU A 229 -5.08 -13.84 -3.89
CA LEU A 229 -4.58 -14.03 -5.27
C LEU A 229 -5.41 -15.07 -6.04
N SER A 230 -5.61 -16.25 -5.46
CA SER A 230 -6.33 -17.36 -6.10
C SER A 230 -7.83 -17.14 -6.20
N GLN A 231 -8.46 -16.52 -5.20
CA GLN A 231 -9.92 -16.40 -5.18
C GLN A 231 -10.41 -15.13 -5.86
N TYR A 232 -9.69 -14.01 -5.70
CA TYR A 232 -10.16 -12.70 -6.17
C TYR A 232 -9.47 -12.26 -7.45
N ILE A 233 -8.13 -12.31 -7.53
CA ILE A 233 -7.39 -11.73 -8.66
C ILE A 233 -7.59 -12.54 -9.95
N GLU A 234 -7.66 -13.88 -9.89
CA GLU A 234 -7.93 -14.72 -11.07
C GLU A 234 -9.20 -14.30 -11.83
N LEU A 235 -10.20 -13.77 -11.12
CA LEU A 235 -11.46 -13.35 -11.72
C LEU A 235 -11.34 -12.06 -12.56
N PHE A 236 -10.25 -11.29 -12.39
CA PHE A 236 -10.06 -10.01 -13.09
C PHE A 236 -9.28 -10.08 -14.39
N ALA A 237 -8.68 -11.23 -14.71
CA ALA A 237 -7.90 -11.41 -15.94
C ALA A 237 -8.70 -11.12 -17.24
N SER A 238 -10.02 -11.01 -17.15
CA SER A 238 -10.92 -10.73 -18.29
C SER A 238 -11.60 -9.35 -18.25
N SER A 239 -11.26 -8.48 -17.30
CA SER A 239 -11.92 -7.19 -17.08
C SER A 239 -11.06 -5.99 -17.49
N SER A 240 -11.65 -4.80 -17.64
CA SER A 240 -10.90 -3.53 -17.81
C SER A 240 -10.32 -3.00 -16.48
N THR A 241 -10.38 -3.81 -15.42
CA THR A 241 -9.73 -3.57 -14.14
C THR A 241 -8.43 -4.35 -14.09
N ASN A 242 -7.34 -3.70 -13.70
CA ASN A 242 -6.05 -4.36 -13.54
C ASN A 242 -5.42 -4.08 -12.19
N PHE A 243 -4.64 -5.04 -11.68
CA PHE A 243 -4.03 -4.99 -10.37
C PHE A 243 -2.52 -4.90 -10.47
N LEU A 244 -1.91 -4.07 -9.61
CA LEU A 244 -0.51 -4.18 -9.26
C LEU A 244 -0.40 -4.65 -7.81
N PHE A 245 0.06 -5.87 -7.61
CA PHE A 245 0.21 -6.49 -6.30
C PHE A 245 1.65 -6.38 -5.80
N VAL A 246 1.87 -5.79 -4.61
CA VAL A 246 3.22 -5.56 -4.06
C VAL A 246 3.53 -6.53 -2.92
N ALA A 247 4.51 -7.40 -3.12
CA ALA A 247 4.95 -8.39 -2.13
C ALA A 247 6.39 -8.15 -1.63
N GLY A 248 6.71 -8.78 -0.49
CA GLY A 248 8.08 -8.85 0.06
C GLY A 248 8.77 -10.15 -0.36
N VAL A 249 10.11 -10.10 -0.48
CA VAL A 249 10.94 -11.27 -0.87
C VAL A 249 10.74 -12.47 0.07
N ASP A 250 10.64 -12.24 1.38
CA ASP A 250 10.56 -13.33 2.36
C ASP A 250 9.21 -14.08 2.39
N LYS A 251 8.21 -13.64 1.60
CA LYS A 251 6.82 -14.13 1.71
C LYS A 251 6.34 -14.94 0.51
N LEU A 252 6.66 -14.50 -0.70
CA LEU A 252 6.23 -15.18 -1.93
C LEU A 252 7.29 -14.99 -3.01
N GLU A 253 8.27 -15.90 -3.05
CA GLU A 253 9.14 -16.05 -4.22
C GLU A 253 8.29 -16.31 -5.47
N PRO A 254 8.69 -15.87 -6.67
CA PRO A 254 7.91 -16.01 -7.89
C PRO A 254 7.49 -17.44 -8.24
N GLU A 255 8.16 -18.44 -7.68
CA GLU A 255 7.84 -19.86 -7.82
C GLU A 255 6.59 -20.29 -7.04
N HIS A 256 6.21 -19.53 -6.02
CA HIS A 256 5.06 -19.78 -5.15
C HIS A 256 3.86 -18.86 -5.44
N VAL A 257 4.05 -17.85 -6.29
CA VAL A 257 2.92 -17.08 -6.83
C VAL A 257 2.14 -18.01 -7.75
N PRO A 258 0.81 -18.10 -7.65
CA PRO A 258 -0.01 -18.85 -8.62
C PRO A 258 0.31 -18.33 -10.03
N ARG A 259 1.10 -19.09 -10.79
CA ARG A 259 1.63 -18.65 -12.10
C ARG A 259 0.60 -18.79 -13.21
N GLU A 260 -0.36 -19.67 -13.06
CA GLU A 260 -1.33 -19.96 -14.11
C GLU A 260 -2.50 -18.96 -14.03
N GLY A 261 -2.35 -17.83 -14.73
CA GLY A 261 -3.47 -16.95 -15.10
C GLY A 261 -3.72 -15.71 -14.25
N SER A 262 -3.06 -15.55 -13.08
CA SER A 262 -3.34 -14.40 -12.20
C SER A 262 -2.56 -13.12 -12.57
N PHE A 263 -1.34 -13.26 -13.10
CA PHE A 263 -0.45 -12.13 -13.42
C PHE A 263 0.20 -12.29 -14.80
N ASP A 264 0.17 -11.22 -15.59
CA ASP A 264 0.80 -11.17 -16.91
C ASP A 264 2.28 -10.78 -16.82
N VAL A 265 2.62 -9.97 -15.80
CA VAL A 265 3.97 -9.42 -15.63
C VAL A 265 4.47 -9.66 -14.21
N LEU A 266 5.65 -10.25 -14.13
CA LEU A 266 6.39 -10.44 -12.89
C LEU A 266 7.62 -9.51 -12.91
N ALA A 267 7.69 -8.55 -11.99
CA ALA A 267 8.82 -7.62 -11.86
C ALA A 267 9.48 -7.63 -10.48
N ARG A 268 10.80 -7.88 -10.44
CA ARG A 268 11.64 -7.70 -9.25
C ARG A 268 12.18 -6.27 -9.19
N VAL A 269 12.05 -5.63 -8.04
CA VAL A 269 12.69 -4.34 -7.73
C VAL A 269 14.01 -4.59 -7.02
N SER A 270 15.11 -4.15 -7.63
CA SER A 270 16.45 -4.18 -7.07
C SER A 270 16.83 -2.84 -6.41
N GLY A 271 18.01 -2.79 -5.78
CA GLY A 271 18.60 -1.54 -5.34
C GLY A 271 18.77 -0.54 -6.48
N LEU A 272 18.87 0.75 -6.12
CA LEU A 272 19.22 1.79 -7.08
C LEU A 272 20.63 1.54 -7.63
N ASP A 273 20.84 1.87 -8.91
CA ASP A 273 22.18 1.90 -9.48
C ASP A 273 23.06 2.94 -8.75
N ALA A 274 24.37 2.85 -8.94
CA ALA A 274 25.31 3.74 -8.27
C ALA A 274 25.01 5.23 -8.54
N GLY A 275 24.73 5.60 -9.79
CA GLY A 275 24.46 6.98 -10.19
C GLY A 275 23.18 7.53 -9.53
N SER A 276 22.11 6.75 -9.53
CA SER A 276 20.87 7.08 -8.82
C SER A 276 21.08 7.14 -7.31
N SER A 277 21.88 6.24 -6.75
CA SER A 277 22.19 6.24 -5.31
C SER A 277 22.97 7.49 -4.90
N PHE A 278 23.96 7.92 -5.68
CA PHE A 278 24.69 9.17 -5.45
C PHE A 278 23.76 10.39 -5.49
N LYS A 279 22.88 10.46 -6.50
CA LYS A 279 21.90 11.56 -6.60
C LYS A 279 20.99 11.61 -5.38
N LEU A 280 20.53 10.45 -4.88
CA LEU A 280 19.67 10.39 -3.70
C LEU A 280 20.42 10.82 -2.44
N VAL A 281 21.66 10.37 -2.25
CA VAL A 281 22.51 10.78 -1.11
C VAL A 281 22.77 12.28 -1.13
N ALA A 282 23.20 12.83 -2.27
CA ALA A 282 23.48 14.26 -2.42
C ALA A 282 22.26 15.12 -2.10
N LYS A 283 21.09 14.71 -2.60
CA LYS A 283 19.82 15.39 -2.37
C LYS A 283 19.37 15.35 -0.92
N ALA A 284 19.53 14.20 -0.25
CA ALA A 284 19.23 14.08 1.17
C ALA A 284 20.20 14.92 2.02
N ALA A 285 21.48 14.96 1.66
CA ALA A 285 22.50 15.77 2.31
C ALA A 285 22.21 17.27 2.20
N GLU A 286 21.87 17.75 0.99
CA GLU A 286 21.48 19.13 0.72
C GLU A 286 20.31 19.56 1.60
N ARG A 287 19.28 18.72 1.72
CA ARG A 287 18.10 19.01 2.55
C ARG A 287 18.41 19.09 4.04
N HIS A 288 19.39 18.33 4.50
CA HIS A 288 19.91 18.42 5.87
C HIS A 288 20.93 19.54 6.07
N GLY A 289 21.37 20.22 5.01
CA GLY A 289 22.40 21.25 5.09
C GLY A 289 23.79 20.69 5.43
N ILE A 290 24.05 19.43 5.10
CA ILE A 290 25.34 18.77 5.38
C ILE A 290 26.12 18.57 4.08
N ALA A 291 27.44 18.73 4.15
CA ALA A 291 28.36 18.42 3.07
C ALA A 291 28.86 16.98 3.22
N ILE A 292 28.62 16.15 2.21
CA ILE A 292 29.10 14.77 2.15
C ILE A 292 30.18 14.68 1.06
N SER A 293 31.37 14.18 1.41
CA SER A 293 32.44 13.94 0.44
C SER A 293 32.09 12.77 -0.50
N GLU A 294 32.71 12.72 -1.67
CA GLU A 294 32.47 11.64 -2.64
C GLU A 294 32.84 10.27 -2.06
N ASP A 295 33.98 10.15 -1.36
CA ASP A 295 34.40 8.91 -0.71
C ASP A 295 33.39 8.43 0.35
N LEU A 296 32.82 9.38 1.09
CA LEU A 296 31.76 9.06 2.04
C LEU A 296 30.48 8.60 1.34
N ALA A 297 30.06 9.31 0.30
CA ALA A 297 28.90 8.88 -0.49
C ALA A 297 29.11 7.48 -1.06
N ARG A 298 30.32 7.14 -1.55
CA ARG A 298 30.69 5.78 -1.99
C ARG A 298 30.52 4.77 -0.86
N LEU A 299 31.04 5.05 0.33
CA LEU A 299 30.94 4.17 1.49
C LEU A 299 29.48 3.90 1.90
N ILE A 300 28.65 4.96 1.95
CA ILE A 300 27.21 4.86 2.23
C ILE A 300 26.52 3.97 1.19
N ILE A 301 26.82 4.17 -0.10
CA ILE A 301 26.23 3.41 -1.20
C ILE A 301 26.60 1.93 -1.09
N THR A 302 27.88 1.61 -0.89
CA THR A 302 28.37 0.24 -0.73
C THR A 302 27.64 -0.48 0.40
N HIS A 303 27.53 0.12 1.59
CA HIS A 303 26.88 -0.51 2.73
C HIS A 303 25.35 -0.58 2.63
N SER A 304 24.74 0.23 1.75
CA SER A 304 23.30 0.22 1.53
C SER A 304 22.84 -0.81 0.50
N ALA A 305 23.75 -1.36 -0.31
CA ALA A 305 23.43 -2.14 -1.52
C ALA A 305 22.41 -1.42 -2.44
N GLY A 306 22.45 -0.09 -2.48
CA GLY A 306 21.52 0.74 -3.26
C GLY A 306 20.11 0.84 -2.67
N SER A 307 19.87 0.39 -1.43
CA SER A 307 18.57 0.49 -0.75
C SER A 307 18.24 1.94 -0.37
N PRO A 308 17.21 2.57 -0.96
CA PRO A 308 16.84 3.96 -0.66
C PRO A 308 16.59 4.21 0.83
N ARG A 309 15.95 3.26 1.51
CA ARG A 309 15.68 3.37 2.95
C ARG A 309 16.97 3.42 3.78
N ILE A 310 17.95 2.59 3.44
CA ILE A 310 19.23 2.55 4.17
C ILE A 310 20.04 3.82 3.85
N LEU A 311 20.09 4.21 2.57
CA LEU A 311 20.75 5.45 2.12
C LEU A 311 20.22 6.68 2.90
N LEU A 312 18.91 6.89 2.89
CA LEU A 312 18.26 8.02 3.55
C LEU A 312 18.44 7.98 5.06
N PHE A 313 18.36 6.80 5.66
CA PHE A 313 18.60 6.62 7.09
C PHE A 313 20.03 7.01 7.48
N LEU A 314 21.04 6.49 6.77
CA LEU A 314 22.44 6.80 7.07
C LEU A 314 22.70 8.30 6.95
N VAL A 315 22.20 8.94 5.89
CA VAL A 315 22.32 10.40 5.73
C VAL A 315 21.66 11.17 6.88
N SER A 316 20.48 10.74 7.34
CA SER A 316 19.79 11.35 8.47
C SER A 316 20.53 11.15 9.79
N GLU A 317 21.11 9.98 10.03
CA GLU A 317 21.96 9.74 11.21
C GLU A 317 23.15 10.69 11.21
N PHE A 318 23.81 10.88 10.06
CA PHE A 318 24.89 11.87 9.93
C PHE A 318 24.42 13.28 10.26
N ALA A 319 23.27 13.71 9.75
CA ALA A 319 22.74 15.02 10.06
C ALA A 319 22.45 15.25 11.56
N GLY A 320 22.27 14.17 12.34
CA GLY A 320 22.07 14.23 13.80
C GLY A 320 23.34 14.49 14.60
N TYR A 321 24.53 14.24 14.03
CA TYR A 321 25.79 14.55 14.67
C TYR A 321 26.16 16.02 14.45
N ASP A 322 26.40 16.76 15.53
CA ASP A 322 26.91 18.12 15.44
C ASP A 322 28.38 18.10 15.03
N TYR A 323 28.64 18.35 13.74
CA TYR A 323 30.00 18.45 13.22
C TYR A 323 30.61 19.85 13.36
N GLY A 324 29.90 20.83 13.95
CA GLY A 324 30.42 22.21 14.12
C GLY A 324 30.89 22.86 12.80
N GLY A 325 30.23 22.53 11.68
CA GLY A 325 30.62 22.99 10.34
C GLY A 325 31.81 22.26 9.70
N ARG A 326 32.31 21.17 10.30
CA ARG A 326 33.36 20.32 9.71
C ARG A 326 32.78 19.25 8.80
N ALA A 327 33.58 18.78 7.84
CA ALA A 327 33.23 17.62 7.03
C ALA A 327 33.09 16.38 7.92
N VAL A 328 32.13 15.52 7.59
CA VAL A 328 31.89 14.23 8.27
C VAL A 328 33.13 13.35 8.17
N SER A 329 33.70 12.90 9.31
CA SER A 329 34.86 12.02 9.33
C SER A 329 34.48 10.56 9.01
N GLN A 330 35.41 9.79 8.45
CA GLN A 330 35.22 8.37 8.17
C GLN A 330 34.92 7.54 9.43
N GLU A 331 35.49 7.92 10.58
CA GLU A 331 35.23 7.27 11.88
C GLU A 331 33.79 7.48 12.36
N ALA A 332 33.24 8.70 12.21
CA ALA A 332 31.84 8.96 12.52
C ALA A 332 30.89 8.11 11.66
N VAL A 333 31.35 7.76 10.46
CA VAL A 333 30.61 6.98 9.47
C VAL A 333 30.60 5.52 9.84
N GLN A 334 31.75 4.96 10.18
CA GLN A 334 31.83 3.62 10.72
C GLN A 334 31.00 3.50 12.01
N HIS A 335 31.04 4.50 12.89
CA HIS A 335 30.22 4.51 14.10
C HIS A 335 28.72 4.57 13.81
N ALA A 336 28.26 5.44 12.91
CA ALA A 336 26.83 5.50 12.55
C ALA A 336 26.37 4.24 11.83
N ILE A 337 27.21 3.64 10.97
CA ILE A 337 26.95 2.35 10.32
C ILE A 337 26.83 1.25 11.38
N MET A 338 27.78 1.17 12.31
CA MET A 338 27.76 0.22 13.43
C MET A 338 26.52 0.42 14.32
N SER A 339 26.21 1.67 14.71
CA SER A 339 25.04 2.02 15.51
C SER A 339 23.73 1.70 14.77
N ALA A 340 23.68 1.94 13.45
CA ALA A 340 22.59 1.52 12.59
C ALA A 340 22.40 0.01 12.61
N PHE A 341 23.49 -0.77 12.57
CA PHE A 341 23.43 -2.22 12.61
C PHE A 341 23.04 -2.75 14.00
N GLU A 342 23.55 -2.16 15.07
CA GLU A 342 23.28 -2.56 16.46
C GLU A 342 21.84 -2.26 16.89
N SER A 343 21.31 -1.10 16.50
CA SER A 343 19.91 -0.72 16.75
C SER A 343 18.90 -1.57 15.96
N ARG A 344 19.36 -2.34 14.97
CA ARG A 344 18.53 -3.10 14.01
C ARG A 344 18.56 -4.62 14.18
N ARG A 345 18.74 -5.15 15.41
CA ARG A 345 18.46 -6.57 15.74
C ARG A 345 17.03 -7.07 15.40
N SER A 346 16.17 -6.21 14.83
CA SER A 346 14.80 -6.50 14.38
C SER A 346 14.57 -6.38 12.85
N ILE A 347 15.61 -6.20 12.03
CA ILE A 347 15.51 -6.29 10.55
C ILE A 347 16.09 -7.65 10.10
N PRO A 348 15.44 -8.39 9.17
CA PRO A 348 15.85 -9.73 8.79
C PRO A 348 17.33 -9.80 8.36
N ARG A 349 18.05 -10.82 8.85
CA ARG A 349 19.45 -11.11 8.52
C ARG A 349 19.68 -11.44 7.04
N THR A 350 18.62 -11.60 6.24
CA THR A 350 18.68 -12.04 4.83
C THR A 350 19.37 -11.05 3.88
N ILE A 351 19.43 -9.76 4.20
CA ILE A 351 20.25 -8.79 3.42
C ILE A 351 21.76 -8.98 3.70
N PHE A 352 22.11 -9.65 4.81
CA PHE A 352 23.48 -9.69 5.34
C PHE A 352 24.13 -11.07 5.29
N SER A 353 23.44 -12.12 4.83
CA SER A 353 24.05 -13.43 4.62
C SER A 353 24.89 -13.52 3.33
N GLU A 354 24.80 -12.52 2.45
CA GLU A 354 25.59 -12.44 1.20
C GLU A 354 26.77 -11.45 1.27
N ILE A 355 26.93 -10.71 2.37
CA ILE A 355 28.20 -10.05 2.67
C ILE A 355 29.08 -11.11 3.31
N GLU A 356 29.67 -11.97 2.47
CA GLU A 356 30.87 -12.73 2.86
C GLU A 356 31.84 -11.77 3.52
N ASP A 357 32.49 -12.25 4.60
CA ASP A 357 33.40 -11.50 5.45
C ASP A 357 34.13 -10.40 4.68
N PRO A 358 34.07 -9.11 5.13
CA PRO A 358 34.85 -8.07 4.48
C PRO A 358 36.30 -8.56 4.39
N PRO A 359 36.91 -8.59 3.19
CA PRO A 359 38.21 -9.18 3.01
C PRO A 359 39.21 -8.47 3.92
N GLY A 360 39.62 -9.18 4.97
CA GLY A 360 40.77 -8.89 5.84
C GLY A 360 40.85 -7.49 6.42
N LEU A 361 40.37 -7.31 7.65
CA LEU A 361 40.94 -6.34 8.58
C LEU A 361 41.60 -7.10 9.75
N PHE A 362 42.87 -7.45 9.53
CA PHE A 362 43.87 -7.41 10.59
C PHE A 362 44.55 -6.04 10.55
#